data_AF-A0A954BYF5-F1
#
_entry.id   AF-A0A954BYF5-F1
#
_cell.length_a   1.000
_cell.length_b   1.000
_cell.length_c   1.000
_cell.angle_alpha   90.00
_cell.angle_beta   90.00
_cell.angle_gamma   90.00
#
_symmetry.space_group_name_H-M   'P 1'
#
loop_
_entity.id
_entity.type
_entity.pdbx_description
1 polymer ?
#
loop_
_entity_poly.entity_id
_entity_poly.type
_entity_poly.pdbx_seq_one_letter_code
_entity_poly.pdbx_strand_id
1 'polypeptide(L)'
;MNRKTSKQDWIARFAKCAKDARQPHAETVGKKIVDRCGAMISTLRTRCKDSGQECLLSLDDMRAKMEAAYGKPCRYCLDPMKHTKTNSLSPDHIVPMADGGETTEENIELICTKCNRRKDTIAPERFQRLMDEVNRWPLRDRSSVLARLSVGGMHFKRGTVAAKAKGAA
;
A
#
# COMPACT_ATOMS: atom_id res chain seq x y z
N MET A 1 -0.96 4.87 -31.33
CA MET A 1 -2.29 4.92 -30.66
C MET A 1 -2.27 3.93 -29.51
N ASN A 2 -2.04 4.37 -28.28
CA ASN A 2 -1.98 3.46 -27.13
C ASN A 2 -3.42 3.11 -26.70
N ARG A 3 -3.92 1.94 -27.07
CA ARG A 3 -5.29 1.50 -26.74
C ARG A 3 -5.34 1.25 -25.23
N LYS A 4 -6.11 2.07 -24.49
CA LYS A 4 -6.33 1.85 -23.05
C LYS A 4 -6.81 0.42 -22.82
N THR A 5 -6.17 -0.28 -21.89
CA THR A 5 -6.49 -1.68 -21.56
C THR A 5 -7.90 -1.73 -20.98
N SER A 6 -8.76 -2.62 -21.49
CA SER A 6 -10.16 -2.66 -21.04
C SER A 6 -10.28 -3.20 -19.61
N LYS A 7 -11.42 -2.95 -18.96
CA LYS A 7 -11.71 -3.54 -17.64
C LYS A 7 -11.63 -5.07 -17.70
N GLN A 8 -12.11 -5.68 -18.78
CA GLN A 8 -12.11 -7.14 -18.93
C GLN A 8 -10.70 -7.71 -19.12
N ASP A 9 -9.85 -7.02 -19.88
CA ASP A 9 -8.45 -7.43 -20.04
C ASP A 9 -7.72 -7.44 -18.70
N TRP A 10 -7.95 -6.43 -17.86
CA TRP A 10 -7.40 -6.38 -16.51
C TRP A 10 -7.95 -7.51 -15.61
N ILE A 11 -9.25 -7.83 -15.69
CA ILE A 11 -9.83 -8.95 -14.94
C ILE A 11 -9.14 -10.26 -15.33
N ALA A 12 -8.95 -10.50 -16.64
CA ALA A 12 -8.29 -11.70 -17.14
C ALA A 12 -6.82 -11.79 -16.67
N ARG A 13 -6.08 -10.69 -16.72
CA ARG A 13 -4.70 -10.60 -16.21
C ARG A 13 -4.62 -10.94 -14.73
N PHE A 14 -5.47 -10.33 -13.90
CA PHE A 14 -5.48 -10.62 -12.47
C PHE A 14 -6.00 -12.02 -12.13
N ALA A 15 -6.91 -12.57 -12.93
CA ALA A 15 -7.33 -13.96 -12.80
C ALA A 15 -6.16 -14.92 -13.05
N LYS A 16 -5.32 -14.64 -14.06
CA LYS A 16 -4.07 -15.37 -14.29
C LYS A 16 -3.14 -15.25 -13.08
N CYS A 17 -2.87 -14.04 -12.58
CA CYS A 17 -2.05 -13.84 -11.37
C CYS A 17 -2.61 -14.61 -10.15
N ALA A 18 -3.93 -14.64 -9.97
CA ALA A 18 -4.58 -15.39 -8.90
C ALA A 18 -4.39 -16.91 -9.06
N LYS A 19 -4.50 -17.42 -10.29
CA LYS A 19 -4.24 -18.83 -10.62
C LYS A 19 -2.79 -19.22 -10.34
N ASP A 20 -1.83 -18.41 -10.81
CA ASP A 20 -0.40 -18.63 -10.60
C ASP A 20 -0.04 -18.59 -9.10
N ALA A 21 -0.71 -17.72 -8.34
CA ALA A 21 -0.60 -17.65 -6.88
C ALA A 21 -1.39 -18.75 -6.13
N ARG A 22 -1.99 -19.72 -6.83
CA ARG A 22 -2.80 -20.83 -6.30
C ARG A 22 -3.97 -20.36 -5.44
N GLN A 23 -4.66 -19.29 -5.84
CA GLN A 23 -5.86 -18.83 -5.16
C GLN A 23 -7.13 -19.49 -5.73
N PRO A 24 -8.07 -19.89 -4.86
CA PRO A 24 -9.35 -20.40 -5.31
C PRO A 24 -10.15 -19.28 -5.97
N HIS A 25 -11.09 -19.66 -6.85
CA HIS A 25 -12.00 -18.73 -7.53
C HIS A 25 -11.26 -17.58 -8.25
N ALA A 26 -10.21 -17.93 -9.01
CA ALA A 26 -9.29 -16.98 -9.62
C ALA A 26 -9.97 -15.85 -10.42
N GLU A 27 -11.05 -16.14 -11.16
CA GLU A 27 -11.81 -15.13 -11.90
C GLU A 27 -12.51 -14.13 -10.98
N THR A 28 -13.13 -14.62 -9.90
CA THR A 28 -13.76 -13.76 -8.88
C THR A 28 -12.71 -12.91 -8.18
N VAL A 29 -11.54 -13.48 -7.88
CA VAL A 29 -10.40 -12.76 -7.32
C VAL A 29 -9.92 -11.67 -8.28
N GLY A 30 -9.80 -11.98 -9.58
CA GLY A 30 -9.42 -11.02 -10.61
C GLY A 30 -10.33 -9.79 -10.62
N LYS A 31 -11.66 -10.01 -10.62
CA LYS A 31 -12.65 -8.93 -10.52
C LYS A 31 -12.46 -8.09 -9.26
N LYS A 32 -12.33 -8.75 -8.09
CA LYS A 32 -12.13 -8.05 -6.80
C LYS A 32 -10.85 -7.21 -6.77
N ILE A 33 -9.78 -7.66 -7.43
CA ILE A 33 -8.54 -6.89 -7.53
C ILE A 33 -8.74 -5.63 -8.37
N VAL A 34 -9.42 -5.73 -9.51
CA VAL A 34 -9.73 -4.56 -10.36
C VAL A 34 -10.55 -3.52 -9.60
N ASP A 35 -11.62 -3.96 -8.91
CA ASP A 35 -12.48 -3.05 -8.14
C ASP A 35 -11.69 -2.41 -6.97
N ARG A 36 -10.81 -3.18 -6.31
CA ARG A 36 -9.92 -2.67 -5.26
C ARG A 36 -8.93 -1.63 -5.77
N CYS A 37 -8.36 -1.79 -6.97
CA CYS A 37 -7.49 -0.77 -7.58
C CYS A 37 -8.23 0.57 -7.77
N GLY A 38 -9.48 0.50 -8.21
CA GLY A 38 -10.34 1.69 -8.34
C GLY A 38 -10.58 2.39 -7.00
N ALA A 39 -10.93 1.62 -5.96
CA ALA A 39 -11.13 2.15 -4.61
C ALA A 39 -9.84 2.76 -4.02
N MET A 40 -8.68 2.15 -4.27
CA MET A 40 -7.38 2.67 -3.84
C MET A 40 -7.05 4.02 -4.47
N ILE A 41 -7.21 4.13 -5.79
CA ILE A 41 -6.99 5.39 -6.50
C ILE A 41 -7.96 6.47 -6.03
N SER A 42 -9.24 6.12 -5.81
CA SER A 42 -10.21 7.04 -5.22
C SER A 42 -9.73 7.57 -3.87
N THR A 43 -9.25 6.69 -2.99
CA THR A 43 -8.73 7.05 -1.67
C THR A 43 -7.48 7.94 -1.77
N LEU A 44 -6.55 7.63 -2.67
CA LEU A 44 -5.35 8.44 -2.89
C LEU A 44 -5.72 9.83 -3.40
N ARG A 45 -6.65 9.95 -4.36
CA ARG A 45 -7.14 11.24 -4.85
C ARG A 45 -7.78 12.09 -3.76
N THR A 46 -8.58 11.48 -2.89
CA THR A 46 -9.14 12.19 -1.72
C THR A 46 -8.03 12.72 -0.82
N ARG A 47 -7.04 11.90 -0.48
CA ARG A 47 -5.89 12.33 0.35
C ARG A 47 -5.09 13.46 -0.29
N CYS A 48 -4.83 13.37 -1.59
CA CYS A 48 -4.13 14.43 -2.32
C CYS A 48 -4.90 15.74 -2.25
N LYS A 49 -6.22 15.70 -2.48
CA LYS A 49 -7.11 16.87 -2.34
C LYS A 49 -7.06 17.47 -0.93
N ASP A 50 -7.11 16.64 0.11
CA ASP A 50 -7.04 17.10 1.51
C ASP A 50 -5.70 17.75 1.85
N SER A 51 -4.62 17.32 1.19
CA SER A 51 -3.26 17.85 1.34
C SER A 51 -2.93 18.97 0.33
N GLY A 52 -3.85 19.36 -0.55
CA GLY A 52 -3.60 20.34 -1.61
C GLY A 52 -2.61 19.90 -2.69
N GLN A 53 -2.34 18.59 -2.79
CA GLN A 53 -1.45 17.99 -3.79
C GLN A 53 -2.26 17.42 -4.96
N GLU A 54 -1.62 17.26 -6.12
CA GLU A 54 -2.20 16.52 -7.25
C GLU A 54 -1.90 15.02 -7.16
N CYS A 55 -2.82 14.20 -7.67
CA CYS A 55 -2.65 12.75 -7.76
C CYS A 55 -2.25 12.41 -9.20
N LEU A 56 -0.94 12.23 -9.43
CA LEU A 56 -0.36 11.96 -10.75
C LEU A 56 -0.43 10.47 -11.11
N LEU A 57 -0.65 9.59 -10.13
CA LEU A 57 -0.83 8.16 -10.36
C LEU A 57 -2.18 7.87 -11.05
N SER A 58 -2.13 7.27 -12.24
CA SER A 58 -3.33 6.86 -12.96
C SER A 58 -3.87 5.51 -12.47
N LEU A 59 -5.10 5.17 -12.89
CA LEU A 59 -5.69 3.86 -12.59
C LEU A 59 -4.96 2.72 -13.29
N ASP A 60 -4.46 2.94 -14.50
CA ASP A 60 -3.73 1.90 -15.22
C ASP A 60 -2.33 1.69 -14.61
N ASP A 61 -1.68 2.73 -14.11
CA ASP A 61 -0.40 2.61 -13.38
C ASP A 61 -0.59 1.81 -12.09
N MET A 62 -1.66 2.09 -11.33
CA MET A 62 -2.00 1.31 -10.13
C MET A 62 -2.25 -0.17 -10.47
N ARG A 63 -2.95 -0.45 -11.57
CA ARG A 63 -3.20 -1.84 -11.99
C ARG A 63 -1.92 -2.53 -12.44
N ALA A 64 -1.07 -1.85 -13.19
CA ALA A 64 0.24 -2.37 -13.62
C ALA A 64 1.12 -2.68 -12.40
N LYS A 65 1.19 -1.77 -11.42
CA LYS A 65 1.90 -2.02 -10.15
C LYS A 65 1.31 -3.17 -9.35
N MET A 66 -0.02 -3.23 -9.22
CA MET A 66 -0.72 -4.32 -8.54
C MET A 66 -0.39 -5.66 -9.19
N GLU A 67 -0.40 -5.76 -10.52
CA GLU A 67 -0.07 -6.98 -11.27
C GLU A 67 1.39 -7.37 -11.06
N ALA A 68 2.31 -6.40 -11.19
CA ALA A 68 3.73 -6.62 -11.01
C ALA A 68 4.10 -7.06 -9.59
N ALA A 69 3.34 -6.66 -8.58
CA ALA A 69 3.55 -7.01 -7.17
C ALA A 69 2.80 -8.29 -6.75
N TYR A 70 1.77 -8.71 -7.48
CA TYR A 70 0.92 -9.81 -7.06
C TYR A 70 1.68 -11.13 -6.96
N GLY A 71 1.49 -11.87 -5.87
CA GLY A 71 2.17 -13.13 -5.60
C GLY A 71 3.62 -12.98 -5.14
N LYS A 72 4.25 -11.80 -5.30
CA LYS A 72 5.62 -11.54 -4.85
C LYS A 72 5.69 -11.34 -3.33
N PRO A 73 6.84 -11.65 -2.71
CA PRO A 73 7.04 -11.40 -1.28
C PRO A 73 6.99 -9.90 -0.98
N CYS A 74 6.33 -9.53 0.11
CA CYS A 74 6.41 -8.16 0.63
C CYS A 74 7.83 -7.87 1.11
N ARG A 75 8.39 -6.70 0.76
CA ARG A 75 9.77 -6.32 1.14
C ARG A 75 10.08 -6.40 2.63
N TYR A 76 9.09 -6.18 3.49
CA TYR A 76 9.28 -6.10 4.94
C TYR A 76 9.05 -7.41 5.69
N CYS A 77 8.06 -8.22 5.28
CA CYS A 77 7.73 -9.46 5.99
C CYS A 77 7.96 -10.73 5.18
N LEU A 78 8.35 -10.60 3.91
CA LEU A 78 8.61 -11.69 2.96
C LEU A 78 7.42 -12.62 2.67
N ASP A 79 6.28 -12.45 3.35
CA ASP A 79 5.01 -13.11 3.00
C ASP A 79 4.60 -12.78 1.55
N PRO A 80 4.14 -13.77 0.77
CA PRO A 80 3.55 -13.54 -0.54
C PRO A 80 2.31 -12.65 -0.48
N MET A 81 2.30 -11.60 -1.29
CA MET A 81 1.19 -10.66 -1.38
C MET A 81 0.07 -11.22 -2.25
N LYS A 82 -1.14 -11.35 -1.70
CA LYS A 82 -2.28 -12.03 -2.34
C LYS A 82 -3.59 -11.34 -1.96
N HIS A 83 -4.67 -11.53 -2.72
CA HIS A 83 -5.98 -11.00 -2.34
C HIS A 83 -6.64 -11.80 -1.20
N THR A 84 -6.09 -11.66 0.00
CA THR A 84 -6.56 -12.34 1.22
C THR A 84 -6.85 -11.32 2.33
N LYS A 85 -7.63 -11.71 3.33
CA LYS A 85 -7.96 -10.85 4.48
C LYS A 85 -6.71 -10.32 5.21
N THR A 86 -5.64 -11.11 5.23
CA THR A 86 -4.44 -10.83 6.05
C THR A 86 -3.24 -10.34 5.24
N ASN A 87 -3.16 -10.62 3.93
CA ASN A 87 -1.99 -10.32 3.09
C ASN A 87 -2.35 -9.61 1.76
N SER A 88 -3.48 -8.88 1.74
CA SER A 88 -3.82 -7.99 0.63
C SER A 88 -2.74 -6.94 0.36
N LEU A 89 -2.67 -6.49 -0.88
CA LEU A 89 -1.79 -5.40 -1.29
C LEU A 89 -2.39 -4.05 -0.90
N SER A 90 -1.53 -3.09 -0.57
CA SER A 90 -1.86 -1.71 -0.24
C SER A 90 -0.81 -0.77 -0.86
N PRO A 91 -1.23 0.37 -1.45
CA PRO A 91 -0.29 1.38 -1.89
C PRO A 91 0.30 2.09 -0.66
N ASP A 92 1.60 2.29 -0.68
CA ASP A 92 2.39 2.98 0.34
C ASP A 92 3.26 4.05 -0.32
N HIS A 93 3.42 5.17 0.37
CA HIS A 93 4.31 6.25 -0.05
C HIS A 93 5.72 5.97 0.46
N ILE A 94 6.69 5.88 -0.46
CA ILE A 94 8.12 5.70 -0.12
C ILE A 94 8.58 6.91 0.71
N VAL A 95 8.38 8.11 0.19
CA VAL A 95 8.45 9.37 0.95
C VAL A 95 7.05 9.68 1.45
N PRO A 96 6.79 9.67 2.77
CA PRO A 96 5.47 9.96 3.32
C PRO A 96 4.95 11.32 2.86
N MET A 97 3.63 11.45 2.66
CA MET A 97 3.01 12.74 2.33
C MET A 97 3.27 13.81 3.40
N ALA A 98 3.41 13.40 4.67
CA ALA A 98 3.76 14.32 5.76
C ALA A 98 5.15 14.94 5.60
N ASP A 99 6.04 14.28 4.85
CA ASP A 99 7.39 14.74 4.52
C ASP A 99 7.45 15.37 3.12
N GLY A 100 6.29 15.71 2.53
CA GLY A 100 6.18 16.33 1.21
C GLY A 100 6.15 15.36 0.03
N GLY A 101 6.06 14.06 0.26
CA GLY A 101 5.98 13.06 -0.82
C GLY A 101 4.71 13.19 -1.65
N GLU A 102 4.86 13.23 -2.97
CA GLU A 102 3.74 13.30 -3.92
C GLU A 102 3.18 11.92 -4.27
N THR A 103 1.95 11.86 -4.78
CA THR A 103 1.35 10.60 -5.25
C THR A 103 1.67 10.39 -6.73
N THR A 104 2.90 9.97 -7.01
CA THR A 104 3.42 9.66 -8.36
C THR A 104 3.61 8.16 -8.55
N GLU A 105 3.96 7.75 -9.77
CA GLU A 105 4.33 6.36 -10.04
C GLU A 105 5.58 5.95 -9.25
N GLU A 106 6.58 6.81 -9.15
CA GLU A 106 7.87 6.53 -8.51
C GLU A 106 7.75 6.45 -7.00
N ASN A 107 6.91 7.30 -6.39
CA ASN A 107 6.77 7.37 -4.95
C ASN A 107 5.78 6.35 -4.37
N ILE A 108 4.98 5.68 -5.20
CA ILE A 108 4.03 4.65 -4.76
C ILE A 108 4.61 3.25 -4.96
N GLU A 109 4.84 2.57 -3.85
CA GLU A 109 5.15 1.14 -3.80
C GLU A 109 3.94 0.31 -3.32
N LEU A 110 3.95 -0.99 -3.62
CA LEU A 110 2.92 -1.94 -3.17
C LEU A 110 3.51 -2.86 -2.13
N ILE A 111 2.96 -2.81 -0.92
CA ILE A 111 3.33 -3.68 0.21
C ILE A 111 2.09 -4.36 0.79
N CYS A 112 2.27 -5.35 1.67
CA CYS A 112 1.12 -6.00 2.28
C CYS A 112 0.43 -5.06 3.27
N THR A 113 -0.90 -5.17 3.41
CA THR A 113 -1.70 -4.28 4.28
C THR A 113 -1.24 -4.32 5.74
N LYS A 114 -0.72 -5.46 6.23
CA LYS A 114 -0.14 -5.56 7.59
C LYS A 114 1.08 -4.66 7.74
N CYS A 115 2.04 -4.76 6.82
CA CYS A 115 3.25 -3.94 6.87
C CYS A 115 2.93 -2.47 6.64
N ASN A 116 2.04 -2.14 5.70
CA ASN A 116 1.59 -0.76 5.49
C ASN A 116 1.04 -0.13 6.77
N ARG A 117 0.20 -0.88 7.50
CA ARG A 117 -0.38 -0.41 8.76
C ARG A 117 0.64 -0.24 9.88
N ARG A 118 1.70 -1.05 9.89
CA ARG A 118 2.80 -0.98 10.89
C ARG A 118 3.84 0.10 10.55
N LYS A 119 4.09 0.33 9.26
CA LYS A 119 5.00 1.37 8.76
C LYS A 119 4.45 2.74 9.08
N ASP A 120 3.17 2.97 8.79
CA ASP A 120 2.52 4.27 8.97
C ASP A 120 3.36 5.38 8.31
N THR A 121 3.80 6.40 9.06
CA THR A 121 4.66 7.49 8.57
C THR A 121 6.16 7.23 8.72
N ILE A 122 6.58 6.04 9.18
CA ILE A 122 8.00 5.71 9.34
C ILE A 122 8.63 5.57 7.95
N ALA A 123 9.76 6.26 7.74
CA ALA A 123 10.54 6.14 6.51
C ALA A 123 10.93 4.66 6.22
N PRO A 124 10.94 4.21 4.95
CA PRO A 124 11.16 2.82 4.56
C PRO A 124 12.40 2.19 5.18
N GLU A 125 13.53 2.91 5.22
CA GLU A 125 14.82 2.42 5.73
C GLU A 125 14.77 2.21 7.25
N ARG A 126 14.09 3.10 7.97
CA ARG A 126 13.90 2.99 9.42
C ARG A 126 12.94 1.85 9.74
N PHE A 127 11.86 1.72 8.97
CA PHE A 127 10.92 0.63 9.14
C PHE A 127 11.54 -0.73 8.83
N GLN A 128 12.38 -0.82 7.79
CA GLN A 128 13.14 -2.04 7.48
C GLN A 128 14.03 -2.45 8.66
N ARG A 129 14.82 -1.52 9.22
CA ARG A 129 15.67 -1.82 10.39
C ARG A 129 14.85 -2.28 11.60
N LEU A 130 13.71 -1.65 11.85
CA LEU A 130 12.78 -2.07 12.91
C LEU A 130 12.29 -3.51 12.67
N MET A 131 11.89 -3.82 11.44
CA MET A 131 11.42 -5.16 11.08
C MET A 131 12.52 -6.20 11.20
N ASP A 132 13.74 -5.89 10.74
CA ASP A 132 14.91 -6.78 10.84
C ASP A 132 15.22 -7.12 12.30
N GLU A 133 15.12 -6.13 13.19
CA GLU A 133 15.35 -6.33 14.62
C GLU A 133 14.22 -7.14 15.28
N VAL A 134 12.96 -6.72 15.09
CA VAL A 134 11.78 -7.39 15.67
C VAL A 134 11.65 -8.84 15.17
N ASN A 135 12.10 -9.14 13.95
CA ASN A 135 12.07 -10.49 13.40
C ASN A 135 13.04 -11.46 14.07
N ARG A 136 14.09 -10.97 14.76
CA ARG A 136 15.05 -11.79 15.52
C ARG A 136 14.51 -12.24 16.87
N TRP A 137 13.44 -11.61 17.35
CA TRP A 137 12.90 -11.88 18.67
C TRP A 137 12.14 -13.22 18.73
N PRO A 138 12.01 -13.83 19.93
CA PRO A 138 11.16 -15.00 20.11
C PRO A 138 9.73 -14.76 19.60
N LEU A 139 9.09 -15.82 19.09
CA LEU A 139 7.79 -15.73 18.41
C LEU A 139 6.72 -15.00 19.23
N ARG A 140 6.67 -15.25 20.55
CA ARG A 140 5.71 -14.62 21.47
C ARG A 140 5.90 -13.10 21.52
N ASP A 141 7.13 -12.65 21.72
CA ASP A 141 7.44 -11.23 21.90
C ASP A 141 7.29 -10.46 20.59
N ARG A 142 7.79 -11.05 19.50
CA ARG A 142 7.58 -10.55 18.14
C ARG A 142 6.10 -10.34 17.83
N SER A 143 5.27 -11.34 18.11
CA SER A 143 3.82 -11.27 17.85
C SER A 143 3.16 -10.16 18.67
N SER A 144 3.58 -10.01 19.94
CA SER A 144 3.09 -8.99 20.85
C SER A 144 3.41 -7.57 20.36
N VAL A 145 4.64 -7.32 19.89
CA VAL A 145 5.06 -6.00 19.37
C VAL A 145 4.40 -5.68 18.04
N LEU A 146 4.41 -6.61 17.09
CA LEU A 146 3.81 -6.41 15.77
C LEU A 146 2.30 -6.12 15.85
N ALA A 147 1.60 -6.70 16.83
CA ALA A 147 0.21 -6.38 17.11
C ALA A 147 0.02 -4.92 17.57
N ARG A 148 0.86 -4.43 18.50
CA ARG A 148 0.82 -3.03 18.96
C ARG A 148 1.14 -2.03 17.87
N LEU A 149 2.16 -2.30 17.06
CA LEU A 149 2.51 -1.47 15.89
C LEU A 149 1.34 -1.36 14.91
N SER A 150 0.54 -2.41 14.79
CA SER A 150 -0.64 -2.38 13.93
C SER A 150 -1.77 -1.51 14.52
N VAL A 151 -1.86 -1.33 15.84
CA VAL A 151 -2.89 -0.49 16.48
C VAL A 151 -2.47 0.97 16.57
N GLY A 152 -1.17 1.27 16.74
CA GLY A 152 -0.65 2.61 17.00
C GLY A 152 -1.16 3.70 16.05
N GLY A 153 -1.12 3.46 14.73
CA GLY A 153 -1.60 4.42 13.73
C GLY A 153 -3.12 4.69 13.74
N MET A 154 -3.90 3.92 14.52
CA MET A 154 -5.36 4.10 14.68
C MET A 154 -5.73 4.99 15.88
N HIS A 155 -4.88 5.07 16.92
CA HIS A 155 -5.23 5.70 18.20
C HIS A 155 -4.48 7.00 18.46
N PHE A 156 -3.31 7.21 17.87
CA PHE A 156 -2.70 8.53 17.80
C PHE A 156 -3.34 9.30 16.64
N LYS A 157 -4.48 9.98 16.90
CA LYS A 157 -4.98 10.99 15.96
C LYS A 157 -3.83 11.96 15.70
N ARG A 158 -3.51 12.17 14.42
CA ARG A 158 -2.56 13.17 13.94
C ARG A 158 -2.63 14.40 14.82
N GLY A 159 -1.62 14.60 15.67
CA GLY A 159 -1.37 15.92 16.22
C GLY A 159 -1.19 16.81 15.00
N THR A 160 -2.15 17.69 14.75
CA THR A 160 -2.00 18.75 13.77
C THR A 160 -0.80 19.58 14.22
N VAL A 161 0.39 19.25 13.74
CA VAL A 161 1.43 20.25 13.59
C VAL A 161 1.01 21.08 12.37
N ALA A 162 -0.09 21.82 12.54
CA ALA A 162 -0.43 22.89 11.65
C ALA A 162 0.75 23.86 11.76
N ALA A 163 1.56 23.90 10.71
CA ALA A 163 2.56 24.93 10.52
C ALA A 163 1.83 26.28 10.49
N LYS A 164 1.67 26.92 11.66
CA LYS A 164 1.44 28.35 11.75
C LYS A 164 2.78 29.03 11.48
N ALA A 165 3.19 29.07 10.21
CA ALA A 165 4.02 30.15 9.73
C ALA A 165 3.06 31.30 9.37
N LYS A 166 2.61 32.05 10.38
CA LYS A 166 2.05 33.38 10.13
C LYS A 166 3.24 34.27 9.81
N GLY A 167 3.29 34.75 8.57
CA GLY A 167 4.24 35.76 8.15
C GLY A 167 4.19 36.97 9.08
N ALA A 168 5.37 37.39 9.52
CA ALA A 168 5.60 38.73 10.00
C ALA A 168 5.63 39.65 8.78
N ALA A 169 4.69 40.59 8.73
CA ALA A 169 4.74 41.84 7.98
C ALA A 169 4.01 42.88 8.83
#